data_AF-A0A3M2FG53-F1
#
_entry.id   AF-A0A3M2FG53-F1
#
_cell.length_a   1.000
_cell.length_b   1.000
_cell.length_c   1.000
_cell.angle_alpha   90.00
_cell.angle_beta   90.00
_cell.angle_gamma   90.00
#
_symmetry.space_group_name_H-M   'P 1'
#
loop_
_entity.id
_entity.type
_entity.pdbx_description
1 polymer ?
#
loop_
_entity_poly.entity_id
_entity_poly.type
_entity_poly.pdbx_seq_one_letter_code
_entity_poly.pdbx_strand_id
1 'polypeptide(L)'
;MKPTCHCRRFFSAFFLLLSAVSFAGANSDGIGTTGAAFLRINPMARPAGMGNAYTGLAEGIESLYFNPAGLTTIEKWDAGLAGITMPFDATLTHFSVGRRMSKNSVLALYTTYLGAEDEQRDNRGVKTGTFTNWDLAIGVSGAYSLSRELSVGGTMRLIQSSLAGYDATAFGVDGGVKYRPLRWPGVSLGLAFRNLGTGLKFISSSSPQPFEVRIGGAFEPSHKKFVVSGDLALDAEVQPRANIGAEYHITKNFSVRSGFDIGYDVNFTRALRLGMGFHSRVGSFDYSFQTRDEIGNDHRFSYSYLGGRPPAPDTQGIFSRWQLGLRSQVKVAVLPFINLSPTEKFDWLSEGFREIFFRRLSEEDDFVMTEKKDARYLIEGRYSAIGEESIWIGVKIIDAKNRTVVEFVENTILQSDLIEASRNLAATVADKVPGR
;
A
#
# COMPACT_ATOMS: atom_id res chain seq x y z
N MET A 1 6.90 -29.18 21.90
CA MET A 1 6.48 -28.88 20.50
C MET A 1 7.67 -29.11 19.57
N LYS A 2 7.64 -30.14 18.73
CA LYS A 2 8.71 -30.39 17.73
C LYS A 2 8.57 -29.36 16.60
N PRO A 3 9.62 -28.61 16.22
CA PRO A 3 9.55 -27.71 15.08
C PRO A 3 9.34 -28.55 13.81
N THR A 4 8.30 -28.22 13.06
CA THR A 4 7.92 -28.95 11.85
C THR A 4 9.05 -28.90 10.81
N CYS A 5 9.35 -30.07 10.23
CA CYS A 5 10.52 -30.36 9.38
C CYS A 5 10.70 -29.43 8.16
N HIS A 6 9.67 -28.67 7.78
CA HIS A 6 9.71 -27.69 6.68
C HIS A 6 10.42 -26.38 7.05
N CYS A 7 10.38 -25.95 8.32
CA CYS A 7 11.00 -24.71 8.77
C CYS A 7 12.53 -24.78 8.72
N ARG A 8 13.08 -25.96 9.00
CA ARG A 8 14.53 -26.23 8.97
C ARG A 8 15.07 -26.32 7.53
N ARG A 9 14.30 -26.91 6.61
CA ARG A 9 14.67 -26.98 5.17
C ARG A 9 14.64 -25.62 4.48
N PHE A 10 13.72 -24.73 4.86
CA PHE A 10 13.61 -23.38 4.30
C PHE A 10 14.74 -22.45 4.80
N PHE A 11 15.05 -22.49 6.11
CA PHE A 11 16.21 -21.78 6.66
C PHE A 11 17.52 -22.30 6.06
N SER A 12 17.67 -23.61 5.88
CA SER A 12 18.86 -24.20 5.23
C SER A 12 18.97 -23.81 3.75
N ALA A 13 17.86 -23.73 3.00
CA ALA A 13 17.87 -23.29 1.60
C ALA A 13 18.19 -21.80 1.45
N PHE A 14 17.66 -20.95 2.34
CA PHE A 14 17.99 -19.52 2.41
C PHE A 14 19.47 -19.29 2.79
N PHE A 15 20.00 -20.07 3.75
CA PHE A 15 21.40 -20.01 4.14
C PHE A 15 22.34 -20.54 3.05
N LEU A 16 21.94 -21.58 2.31
CA LEU A 16 22.64 -22.09 1.13
C LEU A 16 22.66 -21.06 -0.02
N LEU A 17 21.56 -20.35 -0.26
CA LEU A 17 21.51 -19.25 -1.23
C LEU A 17 22.38 -18.06 -0.79
N LEU A 18 22.40 -17.71 0.50
CA LEU A 18 23.29 -16.67 1.06
C LEU A 18 24.78 -17.05 0.94
N SER A 19 25.12 -18.33 1.14
CA SER A 19 26.50 -18.82 0.99
C SER A 19 26.95 -18.89 -0.47
N ALA A 20 26.03 -19.15 -1.41
CA ALA A 20 26.33 -19.13 -2.85
C ALA A 20 26.60 -17.71 -3.37
N VAL A 21 25.96 -16.69 -2.77
CA VAL A 21 26.18 -15.27 -3.09
C VAL A 21 27.51 -14.76 -2.55
N SER A 22 28.06 -15.38 -1.50
CA SER A 22 29.36 -15.00 -0.92
C SER A 22 30.57 -15.43 -1.77
N PHE A 23 30.36 -16.18 -2.87
CA PHE A 23 31.41 -16.68 -3.76
C PHE A 23 31.39 -16.07 -5.18
N ALA A 24 30.52 -15.08 -5.45
CA ALA A 24 30.62 -14.28 -6.66
C ALA A 24 31.71 -13.22 -6.45
N GLY A 25 32.89 -13.46 -7.01
CA GLY A 25 34.08 -12.63 -6.86
C GLY A 25 33.81 -11.15 -7.12
N ALA A 26 34.21 -10.31 -6.16
CA ALA A 26 34.43 -8.89 -6.40
C ALA A 26 35.62 -8.76 -7.37
N ASN A 27 35.34 -8.59 -8.66
CA ASN A 27 36.34 -8.11 -9.60
C ASN A 27 36.55 -6.62 -9.31
N SER A 28 37.78 -6.26 -8.90
CA SER A 28 38.20 -4.88 -8.62
C SER A 28 38.50 -4.07 -9.89
N ASP A 29 38.44 -4.70 -11.06
CA ASP A 29 38.69 -4.06 -12.35
C ASP A 29 37.42 -3.34 -12.82
N GLY A 30 37.27 -2.07 -12.45
CA GLY A 30 36.15 -1.22 -12.91
C GLY A 30 35.52 -0.28 -11.87
N ILE A 31 36.02 -0.24 -10.63
CA ILE A 31 35.47 0.64 -9.59
C ILE A 31 35.46 2.10 -10.08
N GLY A 32 34.26 2.68 -10.21
CA GLY A 32 34.08 4.08 -10.58
C GLY A 32 34.03 4.34 -12.09
N THR A 33 33.83 3.30 -12.91
CA THR A 33 33.71 3.45 -14.38
C THR A 33 32.27 3.54 -14.88
N THR A 34 31.28 3.27 -14.00
CA THR A 34 29.86 3.53 -14.29
C THR A 34 29.53 4.98 -14.57
N GLY A 35 28.70 5.19 -15.60
CA GLY A 35 27.99 6.44 -15.83
C GLY A 35 26.72 6.52 -14.96
N ALA A 36 26.02 7.65 -15.02
CA ALA A 36 24.74 7.84 -14.33
C ALA A 36 24.78 7.57 -12.82
N ALA A 37 25.87 7.96 -12.14
CA ALA A 37 26.07 7.71 -10.71
C ALA A 37 24.93 8.26 -9.83
N PHE A 38 24.22 9.30 -10.31
CA PHE A 38 23.04 9.86 -9.63
C PHE A 38 21.92 8.83 -9.37
N LEU A 39 21.83 7.75 -10.16
CA LEU A 39 20.83 6.69 -9.96
C LEU A 39 21.02 5.90 -8.65
N ARG A 40 22.21 5.97 -8.06
CA ARG A 40 22.49 5.41 -6.72
C ARG A 40 21.96 6.30 -5.59
N ILE A 41 21.67 7.56 -5.86
CA ILE A 41 21.17 8.51 -4.87
C ILE A 41 19.66 8.34 -4.74
N ASN A 42 19.22 7.82 -3.59
CA ASN A 42 17.80 7.75 -3.29
C ASN A 42 17.26 9.16 -2.96
N PRO A 43 16.24 9.66 -3.67
CA PRO A 43 15.67 10.99 -3.44
C PRO A 43 14.86 11.09 -2.14
N MET A 44 14.21 10.01 -1.68
CA MET A 44 13.25 10.08 -0.58
C MET A 44 13.94 10.09 0.79
N ALA A 45 13.48 10.94 1.72
CA ALA A 45 14.15 11.17 2.99
C ALA A 45 13.94 10.03 4.00
N ARG A 46 12.76 9.39 4.01
CA ARG A 46 12.48 8.30 4.95
C ARG A 46 13.41 7.09 4.74
N PRO A 47 13.55 6.51 3.53
CA PRO A 47 14.49 5.41 3.32
C PRO A 47 15.95 5.83 3.56
N ALA A 48 16.28 7.09 3.26
CA ALA A 48 17.61 7.64 3.49
C ALA A 48 17.97 7.72 4.98
N GLY A 49 17.02 8.11 5.84
CA GLY A 49 17.18 8.08 7.30
C GLY A 49 17.23 6.68 7.89
N MET A 50 16.77 5.67 7.14
CA MET A 50 16.84 4.24 7.48
C MET A 50 18.13 3.57 6.97
N GLY A 51 19.15 4.34 6.63
CA GLY A 51 20.40 3.78 6.13
C GLY A 51 20.28 3.15 4.75
N ASN A 52 19.26 3.48 3.95
CA ASN A 52 18.93 2.83 2.67
C ASN A 52 18.59 1.33 2.80
N ALA A 53 18.22 0.86 3.99
CA ALA A 53 17.68 -0.49 4.23
C ALA A 53 16.15 -0.48 3.97
N TYR A 54 15.75 -0.61 2.71
CA TYR A 54 14.36 -0.38 2.31
C TYR A 54 13.83 -1.38 1.29
N THR A 55 14.59 -2.37 0.84
CA THR A 55 14.19 -3.33 -0.20
C THR A 55 13.07 -4.24 0.27
N GLY A 56 13.17 -4.75 1.51
CA GLY A 56 12.13 -5.52 2.16
C GLY A 56 10.98 -4.65 2.69
N LEU A 57 11.26 -3.41 3.08
CA LEU A 57 10.27 -2.46 3.61
C LEU A 57 9.45 -1.77 2.51
N ALA A 58 10.02 -1.61 1.32
CA ALA A 58 9.56 -0.84 0.16
C ALA A 58 8.04 -0.65 0.06
N GLU A 59 7.56 0.58 0.23
CA GLU A 59 6.14 0.91 0.17
C GLU A 59 5.90 2.27 -0.47
N GLY A 60 4.66 2.50 -0.91
CA GLY A 60 4.22 3.71 -1.55
C GLY A 60 5.06 4.09 -2.76
N ILE A 61 5.11 5.39 -3.03
CA ILE A 61 5.95 5.96 -4.09
C ILE A 61 7.44 5.90 -3.77
N GLU A 62 7.80 5.77 -2.48
CA GLU A 62 9.19 5.62 -2.04
C GLU A 62 9.81 4.29 -2.50
N SER A 63 8.97 3.30 -2.82
CA SER A 63 9.42 2.00 -3.31
C SER A 63 10.12 2.03 -4.67
N LEU A 64 9.91 3.10 -5.46
CA LEU A 64 10.45 3.25 -6.82
C LEU A 64 11.98 3.11 -6.89
N TYR A 65 12.71 3.49 -5.83
CA TYR A 65 14.19 3.46 -5.79
C TYR A 65 14.78 2.24 -5.13
N PHE A 66 13.95 1.30 -4.66
CA PHE A 66 14.44 0.13 -3.94
C PHE A 66 13.86 -1.15 -4.49
N ASN A 67 12.53 -1.23 -4.56
CA ASN A 67 11.84 -2.40 -5.03
C ASN A 67 10.46 -1.99 -5.59
N PRO A 68 10.29 -1.95 -6.92
CA PRO A 68 9.03 -1.50 -7.54
C PRO A 68 7.83 -2.38 -7.17
N ALA A 69 8.02 -3.61 -6.69
CA ALA A 69 6.93 -4.42 -6.14
C ALA A 69 6.26 -3.80 -4.92
N GLY A 70 6.92 -2.86 -4.24
CA GLY A 70 6.37 -2.09 -3.12
C GLY A 70 5.21 -1.18 -3.50
N LEU A 71 5.08 -0.79 -4.78
CA LEU A 71 3.99 0.05 -5.27
C LEU A 71 2.61 -0.56 -5.03
N THR A 72 2.51 -1.89 -4.90
CA THR A 72 1.25 -2.58 -4.58
C THR A 72 0.66 -2.20 -3.22
N THR A 73 1.38 -1.44 -2.40
CA THR A 73 0.87 -0.85 -1.15
C THR A 73 0.08 0.45 -1.36
N ILE A 74 0.18 1.11 -2.51
CA ILE A 74 -0.57 2.34 -2.82
C ILE A 74 -2.05 2.01 -2.90
N GLU A 75 -2.90 2.58 -2.03
CA GLU A 75 -4.32 2.24 -1.99
C GLU A 75 -5.12 2.93 -3.11
N LYS A 76 -4.91 4.22 -3.35
CA LYS A 76 -5.62 5.00 -4.38
C LYS A 76 -4.66 5.87 -5.16
N TRP A 77 -4.17 6.92 -4.53
CA TRP A 77 -3.13 7.80 -5.05
C TRP A 77 -2.04 7.96 -4.02
N ASP A 78 -0.82 8.08 -4.51
CA ASP A 78 0.36 8.47 -3.74
C ASP A 78 1.17 9.40 -4.63
N ALA A 79 1.67 10.51 -4.08
CA ALA A 79 2.54 11.40 -4.82
C ALA A 79 3.72 11.82 -3.95
N GLY A 80 4.92 11.79 -4.50
CA GLY A 80 6.16 12.10 -3.81
C GLY A 80 6.82 13.33 -4.40
N LEU A 81 7.29 14.20 -3.54
CA LEU A 81 8.23 15.26 -3.86
C LEU A 81 9.45 15.09 -2.98
N ALA A 82 10.64 15.25 -3.53
CA ALA A 82 11.84 15.31 -2.71
C ALA A 82 12.88 16.27 -3.29
N GLY A 83 13.67 16.84 -2.38
CA GLY A 83 14.78 17.74 -2.67
C GLY A 83 15.98 17.38 -1.80
N ILE A 84 17.16 17.35 -2.41
CA ILE A 84 18.43 17.17 -1.73
C ILE A 84 19.30 18.37 -2.04
N THR A 85 19.80 19.03 -1.00
CA THR A 85 20.91 19.96 -1.11
C THR A 85 22.19 19.19 -0.79
N MET A 86 23.09 19.14 -1.76
CA MET A 86 24.36 18.43 -1.66
C MET A 86 25.53 19.44 -1.64
N PRO A 87 26.73 19.04 -1.20
CA PRO A 87 27.92 19.84 -1.36
C PRO A 87 28.19 20.24 -2.82
N PHE A 88 28.98 21.31 -3.02
CA PHE A 88 29.34 21.86 -4.33
C PHE A 88 28.15 22.36 -5.15
N ASP A 89 27.14 22.94 -4.47
CA ASP A 89 25.94 23.53 -5.08
C ASP A 89 25.16 22.57 -5.99
N ALA A 90 25.34 21.25 -5.80
CA ALA A 90 24.58 20.24 -6.49
C ALA A 90 23.20 20.09 -5.84
N THR A 91 22.16 20.04 -6.67
CA THR A 91 20.78 19.87 -6.23
C THR A 91 20.14 18.69 -6.94
N LEU A 92 19.50 17.82 -6.16
CA LEU A 92 18.70 16.73 -6.69
C LEU A 92 17.24 16.96 -6.35
N THR A 93 16.38 16.92 -7.36
CA THR A 93 14.93 17.05 -7.22
C THR A 93 14.25 15.81 -7.78
N HIS A 94 13.14 15.44 -7.15
CA HIS A 94 12.38 14.27 -7.52
C HIS A 94 10.89 14.56 -7.42
N PHE A 95 10.16 14.09 -8.42
CA PHE A 95 8.70 14.06 -8.40
C PHE A 95 8.24 12.68 -8.83
N SER A 96 7.24 12.15 -8.14
CA SER A 96 6.61 10.90 -8.49
C SER A 96 5.12 10.91 -8.17
N VAL A 97 4.36 10.15 -8.94
CA VAL A 97 2.93 9.96 -8.72
C VAL A 97 2.54 8.54 -9.08
N GLY A 98 1.75 7.91 -8.23
CA GLY A 98 1.30 6.54 -8.37
C GLY A 98 -0.20 6.45 -8.15
N ARG A 99 -0.83 5.58 -8.92
CA ARG A 99 -2.26 5.31 -8.85
C ARG A 99 -2.53 3.82 -8.89
N ARG A 100 -3.43 3.37 -8.01
CA ARG A 100 -4.03 2.05 -8.12
C ARG A 100 -5.02 2.03 -9.29
N MET A 101 -4.74 1.17 -10.27
CA MET A 101 -5.55 1.02 -11.48
C MET A 101 -6.62 -0.06 -11.32
N SER A 102 -6.33 -1.11 -10.54
CA SER A 102 -7.26 -2.20 -10.24
C SER A 102 -7.02 -2.74 -8.82
N LYS A 103 -7.76 -3.78 -8.40
CA LYS A 103 -7.53 -4.45 -7.10
C LYS A 103 -6.09 -4.94 -6.95
N ASN A 104 -5.42 -5.31 -8.03
CA ASN A 104 -4.10 -5.94 -8.00
C ASN A 104 -3.00 -5.12 -8.69
N SER A 105 -3.34 -4.13 -9.51
CA SER A 105 -2.36 -3.38 -10.31
C SER A 105 -2.22 -1.92 -9.91
N VAL A 106 -0.97 -1.44 -9.94
CA VAL A 106 -0.59 -0.05 -9.67
C VAL A 106 0.34 0.42 -10.78
N LEU A 107 0.15 1.65 -11.24
CA LEU A 107 1.05 2.34 -12.15
C LEU A 107 1.60 3.59 -11.47
N ALA A 108 2.86 3.90 -11.74
CA ALA A 108 3.51 5.10 -11.27
C ALA A 108 4.39 5.72 -12.35
N LEU A 109 4.55 7.03 -12.25
CA LEU A 109 5.44 7.85 -13.06
C LEU A 109 6.38 8.58 -12.12
N TYR A 110 7.62 8.78 -12.54
CA TYR A 110 8.54 9.63 -11.82
C TYR A 110 9.52 10.36 -12.73
N THR A 111 10.05 11.45 -12.20
CA THR A 111 11.17 12.19 -12.77
C THR A 111 12.18 12.51 -11.68
N THR A 112 13.46 12.45 -12.01
CA THR A 112 14.57 12.86 -11.14
C THR A 112 15.53 13.70 -11.92
N TYR A 113 15.86 14.85 -11.37
CA TYR A 113 16.80 15.77 -11.97
C TYR A 113 17.91 16.06 -10.96
N LEU A 114 19.16 15.82 -11.37
CA LEU A 114 20.35 16.28 -10.68
C LEU A 114 20.96 17.40 -11.51
N GLY A 115 21.20 18.55 -10.92
CA GLY A 115 21.90 19.67 -11.56
C GLY A 115 23.03 20.17 -10.67
N ALA A 116 24.13 20.55 -11.29
CA ALA A 116 25.26 21.20 -10.64
C ALA A 116 25.85 22.26 -11.57
N GLU A 117 26.20 23.42 -11.00
CA GLU A 117 27.01 24.42 -11.69
C GLU A 117 28.49 24.13 -11.46
N ASP A 118 29.28 24.24 -12.52
CA ASP A 118 30.72 24.02 -12.47
C ASP A 118 31.47 25.20 -13.13
N GLU A 119 32.71 25.39 -12.74
CA GLU A 119 33.55 26.48 -13.22
C GLU A 119 34.32 26.06 -14.47
N GLN A 120 34.18 26.86 -15.53
CA GLN A 120 35.04 26.72 -16.68
C GLN A 120 36.37 27.41 -16.39
N ARG A 121 37.48 26.68 -16.56
CA ARG A 121 38.85 27.20 -16.39
C ARG A 121 39.67 26.97 -17.64
N ASP A 122 40.59 27.90 -17.94
CA ASP A 122 41.57 27.73 -19.01
C ASP A 122 42.73 26.81 -18.60
N ASN A 123 43.68 26.58 -19.51
CA ASN A 123 44.87 25.77 -19.26
C ASN A 123 45.85 26.37 -18.22
N ARG A 124 45.62 27.60 -17.78
CA ARG A 124 46.37 28.30 -16.72
C ARG A 124 45.60 28.30 -15.39
N GLY A 125 44.43 27.65 -15.34
CA GLY A 125 43.56 27.58 -14.16
C GLY A 125 42.74 28.84 -13.92
N VAL A 126 42.75 29.81 -14.83
CA VAL A 126 41.97 31.05 -14.71
C VAL A 126 40.51 30.74 -15.04
N LYS A 127 39.59 31.17 -14.18
CA LYS A 127 38.14 31.04 -14.42
C LYS A 127 37.74 31.86 -15.64
N THR A 128 37.22 31.20 -16.66
CA THR A 128 36.77 31.80 -17.92
C THR A 128 35.25 31.87 -18.05
N GLY A 129 34.52 31.09 -17.24
CA GLY A 129 33.06 31.05 -17.26
C GLY A 129 32.49 30.05 -16.26
N THR A 130 31.21 29.73 -16.42
CA THR A 130 30.52 28.63 -15.72
C THR A 130 29.73 27.81 -16.74
N PHE A 131 29.54 26.53 -16.45
CA PHE A 131 28.69 25.65 -17.23
C PHE A 131 27.85 24.78 -16.29
N THR A 132 26.67 24.38 -16.75
CA THR A 132 25.76 23.55 -15.95
C THR A 132 25.82 22.11 -16.45
N ASN A 133 26.10 21.19 -15.54
CA ASN A 133 25.98 19.76 -15.78
C ASN A 133 24.65 19.28 -15.20
N TRP A 134 23.97 18.39 -15.92
CA TRP A 134 22.70 17.86 -15.44
C TRP A 134 22.45 16.43 -15.88
N ASP A 135 21.75 15.70 -15.03
CA ASP A 135 21.24 14.37 -15.28
C ASP A 135 19.72 14.34 -15.05
N LEU A 136 18.99 13.70 -15.95
CA LEU A 136 17.56 13.52 -15.90
C LEU A 136 17.22 12.03 -16.05
N ALA A 137 16.39 11.50 -15.15
CA ALA A 137 15.77 10.20 -15.30
C ALA A 137 14.26 10.32 -15.25
N ILE A 138 13.59 9.86 -16.31
CA ILE A 138 12.11 9.75 -16.37
C ILE A 138 11.76 8.27 -16.40
N GLY A 139 10.87 7.85 -15.52
CA GLY A 139 10.51 6.44 -15.38
C GLY A 139 9.01 6.18 -15.35
N VAL A 140 8.64 5.03 -15.89
CA VAL A 140 7.30 4.44 -15.78
C VAL A 140 7.45 3.11 -15.03
N SER A 141 6.68 2.96 -13.97
CA SER A 141 6.72 1.77 -13.11
C SER A 141 5.34 1.13 -13.03
N GLY A 142 5.32 -0.20 -13.02
CA GLY A 142 4.13 -1.00 -12.84
C GLY A 142 4.36 -2.06 -11.78
N ALA A 143 3.34 -2.33 -10.97
CA ALA A 143 3.38 -3.41 -10.00
C ALA A 143 2.06 -4.18 -9.96
N TYR A 144 2.17 -5.47 -9.64
CA TYR A 144 1.07 -6.40 -9.61
C TYR A 144 1.13 -7.32 -8.38
N SER A 145 0.01 -7.40 -7.66
CA SER A 145 -0.18 -8.35 -6.56
C SER A 145 -0.61 -9.71 -7.13
N LEU A 146 0.35 -10.64 -7.25
CA LEU A 146 0.09 -12.03 -7.69
C LEU A 146 -0.76 -12.79 -6.67
N SER A 147 -0.52 -12.53 -5.39
CA SER A 147 -1.30 -13.09 -4.29
C SER A 147 -1.34 -12.08 -3.13
N ARG A 148 -1.95 -12.48 -2.01
CA ARG A 148 -1.93 -11.68 -0.78
C ARG A 148 -0.55 -11.61 -0.13
N GLU A 149 0.33 -12.55 -0.47
CA GLU A 149 1.69 -12.63 0.06
C GLU A 149 2.73 -12.13 -0.93
N LEU A 150 2.50 -12.28 -2.24
CA LEU A 150 3.50 -12.05 -3.28
C LEU A 150 3.10 -10.90 -4.20
N SER A 151 4.01 -9.94 -4.35
CA SER A 151 3.92 -8.84 -5.30
C SER A 151 5.14 -8.80 -6.19
N VAL A 152 4.96 -8.39 -7.44
CA VAL A 152 6.02 -8.15 -8.41
C VAL A 152 5.91 -6.74 -8.95
N GLY A 153 7.01 -6.17 -9.40
CA GLY A 153 7.01 -4.88 -10.06
C GLY A 153 8.19 -4.71 -10.98
N GLY A 154 8.07 -3.75 -11.89
CA GLY A 154 9.10 -3.39 -12.83
C GLY A 154 9.05 -1.92 -13.18
N THR A 155 10.17 -1.40 -13.65
CA THR A 155 10.32 -0.01 -14.07
C THR A 155 11.05 0.02 -15.39
N MET A 156 10.61 0.88 -16.29
CA MET A 156 11.38 1.30 -17.46
C MET A 156 11.74 2.77 -17.29
N ARG A 157 12.98 3.15 -17.60
CA ARG A 157 13.44 4.53 -17.51
C ARG A 157 14.23 4.97 -18.74
N LEU A 158 14.07 6.24 -19.06
CA LEU A 158 14.93 6.99 -19.96
C LEU A 158 15.84 7.87 -19.12
N ILE A 159 17.13 7.85 -19.42
CA ILE A 159 18.16 8.64 -18.77
C ILE A 159 18.76 9.56 -19.81
N GLN A 160 18.86 10.84 -19.49
CA GLN A 160 19.55 11.84 -20.29
C GLN A 160 20.56 12.56 -19.40
N SER A 161 21.77 12.75 -19.91
CA SER A 161 22.86 13.39 -19.19
C SER A 161 23.54 14.40 -20.11
N SER A 162 23.84 15.58 -19.59
CA SER A 162 24.64 16.59 -20.27
C SER A 162 25.86 16.93 -19.42
N LEU A 163 27.04 16.68 -19.97
CA LEU A 163 28.31 16.92 -19.31
C LEU A 163 29.19 17.79 -20.20
N ALA A 164 29.52 19.00 -19.74
CA ALA A 164 30.31 19.98 -20.48
C ALA A 164 29.80 20.23 -21.92
N GLY A 165 28.48 20.20 -22.13
CA GLY A 165 27.83 20.41 -23.42
C GLY A 165 27.72 19.17 -24.32
N TYR A 166 28.14 17.99 -23.85
CA TYR A 166 27.91 16.72 -24.54
C TYR A 166 26.71 16.00 -23.95
N ASP A 167 25.75 15.64 -24.80
CA ASP A 167 24.55 14.92 -24.40
C ASP A 167 24.68 13.42 -24.62
N ALA A 168 24.19 12.63 -23.66
CA ALA A 168 24.10 11.19 -23.74
C ALA A 168 22.71 10.71 -23.30
N THR A 169 22.19 9.69 -24.00
CA THR A 169 20.91 9.06 -23.69
C THR A 169 21.12 7.58 -23.41
N ALA A 170 20.45 7.07 -22.38
CA ALA A 170 20.46 5.67 -22.02
C ALA A 170 19.07 5.18 -21.61
N PHE A 171 18.85 3.88 -21.73
CA PHE A 171 17.62 3.20 -21.31
C PHE A 171 17.95 2.25 -20.16
N GLY A 172 17.11 2.23 -19.13
CA GLY A 172 17.27 1.35 -17.98
C GLY A 172 15.98 0.62 -17.62
N VAL A 173 16.13 -0.54 -16.99
CA VAL A 173 15.04 -1.33 -16.43
C VAL A 173 15.37 -1.81 -15.02
N ASP A 174 14.34 -1.87 -14.19
CA ASP A 174 14.39 -2.50 -12.87
C ASP A 174 13.31 -3.57 -12.77
N GLY A 175 13.53 -4.52 -11.87
CA GLY A 175 12.52 -5.47 -11.47
C GLY A 175 12.65 -5.82 -10.00
N GLY A 176 11.54 -6.23 -9.41
CA GLY A 176 11.50 -6.58 -8.00
C GLY A 176 10.36 -7.49 -7.64
N VAL A 177 10.58 -8.21 -6.54
CA VAL A 177 9.63 -9.11 -5.91
C VAL A 177 9.56 -8.75 -4.44
N LYS A 178 8.35 -8.77 -3.88
CA LYS A 178 8.11 -8.54 -2.46
C LYS A 178 7.23 -9.65 -1.91
N TYR A 179 7.68 -10.27 -0.82
CA TYR A 179 6.99 -11.36 -0.14
C TYR A 179 6.62 -10.96 1.30
N ARG A 180 5.35 -11.15 1.68
CA ARG A 180 4.80 -10.87 3.00
C ARG A 180 4.03 -12.10 3.50
N PRO A 181 4.66 -13.02 4.25
CA PRO A 181 4.01 -14.24 4.71
C PRO A 181 2.85 -13.94 5.67
N LEU A 182 1.65 -14.47 5.40
CA LEU A 182 0.50 -14.31 6.29
C LEU A 182 0.70 -15.02 7.64
N ARG A 183 1.52 -16.07 7.66
CA ARG A 183 1.83 -16.84 8.87
C ARG A 183 2.67 -16.05 9.89
N TRP A 184 3.42 -15.05 9.43
CA TRP A 184 4.25 -14.18 10.26
C TRP A 184 3.91 -12.71 9.99
N PRO A 185 2.79 -12.22 10.55
CA PRO A 185 2.38 -10.83 10.39
C PRO A 185 3.51 -9.88 10.77
N GLY A 186 3.75 -8.88 9.93
CA GLY A 186 4.78 -7.88 10.12
C GLY A 186 6.13 -8.20 9.48
N VAL A 187 6.38 -9.43 9.04
CA VAL A 187 7.61 -9.76 8.28
C VAL A 187 7.39 -9.44 6.80
N SER A 188 8.39 -8.82 6.18
CA SER A 188 8.45 -8.66 4.72
C SER A 188 9.86 -8.91 4.20
N LEU A 189 9.93 -9.54 3.04
CA LEU A 189 11.16 -9.83 2.30
C LEU A 189 11.07 -9.20 0.92
N GLY A 190 12.21 -8.75 0.40
CA GLY A 190 12.32 -8.14 -0.90
C GLY A 190 13.56 -8.60 -1.64
N LEU A 191 13.42 -8.79 -2.94
CA LEU A 191 14.51 -8.99 -3.89
C LEU A 191 14.29 -8.01 -5.05
N ALA A 192 15.31 -7.27 -5.43
CA ALA A 192 15.24 -6.35 -6.56
C ALA A 192 16.55 -6.35 -7.35
N PHE A 193 16.45 -6.10 -8.65
CA PHE A 193 17.58 -5.74 -9.50
C PHE A 193 17.29 -4.37 -10.10
N ARG A 194 18.34 -3.54 -10.17
CA ARG A 194 18.23 -2.13 -10.54
C ARG A 194 19.27 -1.74 -11.58
N ASN A 195 18.92 -0.75 -12.38
CA ASN A 195 19.77 -0.08 -13.37
C ASN A 195 20.36 -1.04 -14.41
N LEU A 196 19.58 -2.05 -14.83
CA LEU A 196 19.96 -2.89 -15.96
C LEU A 196 19.66 -2.14 -17.25
N GLY A 197 20.64 -1.90 -18.11
CA GLY A 197 20.38 -1.13 -19.32
C GLY A 197 21.60 -0.75 -20.13
N THR A 198 21.39 0.14 -21.10
CA THR A 198 22.46 0.64 -21.99
C THR A 198 23.36 1.61 -21.25
N GLY A 199 24.65 1.65 -21.57
CA GLY A 199 25.54 2.67 -21.04
C GLY A 199 25.27 4.07 -21.59
N LEU A 200 25.76 5.10 -20.92
CA LEU A 200 25.80 6.47 -21.42
C LEU A 200 27.02 6.64 -22.33
N LYS A 201 26.79 7.12 -23.56
CA LYS A 201 27.85 7.41 -24.53
C LYS A 201 27.82 8.89 -24.89
N PHE A 202 28.79 9.65 -24.39
CA PHE A 202 28.91 11.09 -24.65
C PHE A 202 29.63 11.40 -25.97
N ILE A 203 30.74 10.72 -26.24
CA ILE A 203 31.57 10.93 -27.43
C ILE A 203 31.83 9.57 -28.11
N SER A 204 32.75 8.78 -27.56
CA SER A 204 33.19 7.51 -28.15
C SER A 204 33.10 6.33 -27.17
N SER A 205 33.38 6.56 -25.89
CA SER A 205 33.30 5.55 -24.83
C SER A 205 31.89 5.50 -24.23
N SER A 206 31.42 4.27 -23.95
CA SER A 206 30.15 4.00 -23.28
C SER A 206 30.42 3.61 -21.84
N SER A 207 29.87 4.35 -20.89
CA SER A 207 29.95 4.04 -19.46
C SER A 207 28.70 3.27 -19.02
N PRO A 208 28.82 2.04 -18.50
CA PRO A 208 27.67 1.23 -18.09
C PRO A 208 26.89 1.87 -16.94
N GLN A 209 25.64 1.46 -16.75
CA GLN A 209 24.82 1.88 -15.62
C GLN A 209 25.22 1.16 -14.32
N PRO A 210 24.97 1.74 -13.14
CA PRO A 210 25.31 1.17 -11.84
C PRO A 210 24.35 0.03 -11.47
N PHE A 211 24.53 -1.11 -12.13
CA PHE A 211 23.72 -2.30 -11.92
C PHE A 211 23.87 -2.81 -10.49
N GLU A 212 22.73 -3.00 -9.83
CA GLU A 212 22.68 -3.36 -8.41
C GLU A 212 21.62 -4.45 -8.18
N VAL A 213 21.98 -5.48 -7.43
CA VAL A 213 21.05 -6.49 -6.90
C VAL A 213 20.89 -6.27 -5.41
N ARG A 214 19.65 -6.18 -4.93
CA ARG A 214 19.32 -5.95 -3.53
C ARG A 214 18.47 -7.07 -2.96
N ILE A 215 18.84 -7.52 -1.76
CA ILE A 215 18.06 -8.46 -0.96
C ILE A 215 17.81 -7.79 0.39
N GLY A 216 16.56 -7.76 0.84
CA GLY A 216 16.22 -7.08 2.08
C GLY A 216 15.11 -7.75 2.86
N GLY A 217 15.12 -7.52 4.16
CA GLY A 217 14.08 -7.95 5.09
C GLY A 217 13.64 -6.78 5.97
N ALA A 218 12.39 -6.78 6.38
CA ALA A 218 11.87 -5.86 7.37
C ALA A 218 10.89 -6.54 8.32
N PHE A 219 10.81 -5.98 9.53
CA PHE A 219 9.89 -6.39 10.56
C PHE A 219 9.15 -5.16 11.11
N GLU A 220 7.83 -5.16 10.96
CA GLU A 220 6.90 -4.13 11.42
C GLU A 220 5.78 -4.81 12.23
N PRO A 221 5.76 -4.71 13.58
CA PRO A 221 4.69 -5.26 14.41
C PRO A 221 3.32 -4.64 14.10
N SER A 222 2.24 -5.34 14.42
CA SER A 222 0.86 -4.92 14.13
C SER A 222 0.47 -3.52 14.64
N HIS A 223 1.09 -3.05 15.73
CA HIS A 223 0.84 -1.71 16.28
C HIS A 223 1.68 -0.59 15.65
N LYS A 224 2.53 -0.92 14.66
CA LYS A 224 3.44 -0.01 13.93
C LYS A 224 4.21 0.96 14.83
N LYS A 225 4.60 0.50 16.02
CA LYS A 225 5.33 1.35 16.98
C LYS A 225 6.80 1.51 16.57
N PHE A 226 7.36 0.48 15.97
CA PHE A 226 8.72 0.50 15.44
C PHE A 226 8.80 -0.35 14.18
N VAL A 227 9.81 -0.09 13.36
CA VAL A 227 10.17 -0.88 12.18
C VAL A 227 11.67 -1.12 12.24
N VAL A 228 12.10 -2.34 11.91
CA VAL A 228 13.52 -2.64 11.69
C VAL A 228 13.67 -3.23 10.29
N SER A 229 14.69 -2.81 9.58
CA SER A 229 15.00 -3.31 8.25
C SER A 229 16.50 -3.56 8.08
N GLY A 230 16.82 -4.49 7.18
CA GLY A 230 18.18 -4.78 6.79
C GLY A 230 18.23 -5.19 5.33
N ASP A 231 19.19 -4.64 4.59
CA ASP A 231 19.43 -4.94 3.18
C ASP A 231 20.89 -5.32 2.95
N LEU A 232 21.11 -6.18 1.95
CA LEU A 232 22.38 -6.43 1.31
C LEU A 232 22.26 -5.96 -0.15
N ALA A 233 23.11 -5.03 -0.55
CA ALA A 233 23.19 -4.51 -1.91
C ALA A 233 24.51 -4.95 -2.56
N LEU A 234 24.39 -5.70 -3.65
CA LEU A 234 25.50 -6.20 -4.45
C LEU A 234 25.55 -5.37 -5.72
N ASP A 235 26.58 -4.56 -5.86
CA ASP A 235 26.80 -3.75 -7.04
C ASP A 235 27.82 -4.50 -7.93
N ALA A 236 27.63 -4.47 -9.25
CA ALA A 236 28.56 -5.16 -10.16
C ALA A 236 29.97 -4.52 -10.18
N GLU A 237 30.07 -3.22 -9.84
CA GLU A 237 31.34 -2.49 -9.87
C GLU A 237 31.87 -2.10 -8.49
N VAL A 238 31.05 -2.23 -7.43
CA VAL A 238 31.42 -1.79 -6.07
C VAL A 238 31.33 -2.99 -5.13
N GLN A 239 32.11 -2.93 -4.05
CA GLN A 239 32.00 -3.92 -2.98
C GLN A 239 30.57 -3.97 -2.41
N PRO A 240 30.12 -5.16 -1.95
CA PRO A 240 28.84 -5.33 -1.27
C PRO A 240 28.61 -4.30 -0.17
N ARG A 241 27.41 -3.71 -0.14
CA ARG A 241 26.97 -2.81 0.92
C ARG A 241 25.97 -3.51 1.82
N ALA A 242 26.12 -3.32 3.12
CA ALA A 242 25.16 -3.76 4.12
C ALA A 242 24.46 -2.54 4.71
N ASN A 243 23.13 -2.56 4.72
CA ASN A 243 22.31 -1.47 5.22
C ASN A 243 21.47 -1.98 6.39
N ILE A 244 21.40 -1.22 7.48
CA ILE A 244 20.54 -1.53 8.63
C ILE A 244 19.79 -0.25 9.00
N GLY A 245 18.48 -0.36 9.25
CA GLY A 245 17.63 0.77 9.59
C GLY A 245 16.64 0.45 10.71
N ALA A 246 16.33 1.45 11.52
CA ALA A 246 15.28 1.40 12.52
C ALA A 246 14.46 2.70 12.52
N GLU A 247 13.13 2.55 12.51
CA GLU A 247 12.16 3.63 12.65
C GLU A 247 11.38 3.43 13.94
N TYR A 248 11.17 4.50 14.70
CA TYR A 248 10.37 4.49 15.92
C TYR A 248 9.34 5.62 15.88
N HIS A 249 8.06 5.26 16.01
CA HIS A 249 6.96 6.20 16.09
C HIS A 249 6.76 6.64 17.54
N ILE A 250 7.28 7.83 17.88
CA ILE A 250 7.10 8.43 19.22
C ILE A 250 5.62 8.72 19.47
N THR A 251 4.94 9.24 18.46
CA THR A 251 3.49 9.44 18.45
C THR A 251 2.94 8.95 17.11
N LYS A 252 1.60 8.94 16.96
CA LYS A 252 0.97 8.64 15.65
C LYS A 252 1.36 9.61 14.54
N ASN A 253 1.85 10.80 14.89
CA ASN A 253 2.18 11.87 13.97
C ASN A 253 3.68 12.12 13.85
N PHE A 254 4.52 11.51 14.69
CA PHE A 254 5.95 11.79 14.70
C PHE A 254 6.77 10.52 14.80
N SER A 255 7.72 10.34 13.90
CA SER A 255 8.70 9.27 13.93
C SER A 255 10.13 9.79 13.84
N VAL A 256 11.03 9.00 14.42
CA VAL A 256 12.48 9.19 14.34
C VAL A 256 13.10 7.94 13.75
N ARG A 257 14.19 8.15 13.00
CA ARG A 257 14.84 7.10 12.22
C ARG A 257 16.34 7.19 12.40
N SER A 258 16.97 6.02 12.45
CA SER A 258 18.41 5.89 12.44
C SER A 258 18.77 4.69 11.58
N GLY A 259 19.86 4.79 10.84
CA GLY A 259 20.37 3.67 10.08
C GLY A 259 21.86 3.78 9.80
N PHE A 260 22.42 2.68 9.32
CA PHE A 260 23.81 2.55 8.92
C PHE A 260 23.87 2.09 7.47
N ASP A 261 24.67 2.79 6.67
CA ASP A 261 25.01 2.46 5.29
C ASP A 261 26.48 2.03 5.27
N ILE A 262 26.70 0.72 5.44
CA ILE A 262 28.02 0.13 5.67
C ILE A 262 28.58 -0.36 4.34
N GLY A 263 29.65 0.28 3.88
CA GLY A 263 30.42 -0.08 2.68
C GLY A 263 31.93 -0.08 2.94
N TYR A 264 32.74 0.20 1.91
CA TYR A 264 34.22 0.16 1.98
C TYR A 264 34.83 1.16 2.97
N ASP A 265 34.17 2.29 3.21
CA ASP A 265 34.66 3.36 4.08
C ASP A 265 34.06 3.20 5.49
N VAL A 266 34.68 2.36 6.31
CA VAL A 266 34.19 1.93 7.64
C VAL A 266 34.29 2.99 8.74
N ASN A 267 34.19 4.27 8.38
CA ASN A 267 33.99 5.32 9.37
C ASN A 267 32.53 5.30 9.83
N PHE A 268 32.34 5.00 11.12
CA PHE A 268 31.01 4.98 11.76
C PHE A 268 30.23 6.27 11.52
N THR A 269 30.91 7.42 11.55
CA THR A 269 30.30 8.73 11.27
C THR A 269 29.72 8.80 9.86
N ARG A 270 30.46 8.35 8.83
CA ARG A 270 30.01 8.36 7.43
C ARG A 270 28.88 7.37 7.15
N ALA A 271 28.85 6.26 7.87
CA ALA A 271 27.81 5.26 7.74
C ALA A 271 26.48 5.70 8.38
N LEU A 272 26.52 6.53 9.43
CA LEU A 272 25.35 6.94 10.18
C LEU A 272 24.42 7.84 9.35
N ARG A 273 23.15 7.44 9.27
CA ARG A 273 22.06 8.22 8.69
C ARG A 273 21.02 8.47 9.77
N LEU A 274 20.52 9.71 9.83
CA LEU A 274 19.48 10.11 10.77
C LEU A 274 18.28 10.66 10.00
N GLY A 275 17.08 10.48 10.55
CA GLY A 275 15.89 11.05 9.96
C GLY A 275 14.76 11.26 10.97
N MET A 276 13.81 12.08 10.56
CA MET A 276 12.57 12.34 11.29
C MET A 276 11.42 12.50 10.31
N GLY A 277 10.21 12.17 10.76
CA GLY A 277 9.01 12.19 9.93
C GLY A 277 7.81 12.73 10.68
N PHE A 278 7.10 13.67 10.08
CA PHE A 278 5.80 14.15 10.52
C PHE A 278 4.69 13.55 9.65
N HIS A 279 3.75 12.85 10.27
CA HIS A 279 2.69 12.10 9.60
C HIS A 279 1.35 12.76 9.88
N SER A 280 0.57 12.96 8.82
CA SER A 280 -0.79 13.50 8.87
C SER A 280 -1.75 12.55 8.16
N ARG A 281 -3.05 12.86 8.20
CA ARG A 281 -4.06 12.08 7.47
C ARG A 281 -3.95 12.21 5.94
N VAL A 282 -3.30 13.26 5.45
CA VAL A 282 -3.21 13.60 4.02
C VAL A 282 -1.82 13.34 3.43
N GLY A 283 -0.84 13.02 4.27
CA GLY A 283 0.53 12.82 3.81
C GLY A 283 1.57 12.82 4.94
N SER A 284 2.82 12.59 4.59
CA SER A 284 3.98 12.67 5.47
C SER A 284 5.00 13.67 4.95
N PHE A 285 5.64 14.38 5.88
CA PHE A 285 6.83 15.19 5.63
C PHE A 285 8.01 14.53 6.32
N ASP A 286 9.06 14.25 5.59
CA ASP A 286 10.22 13.51 6.07
C ASP A 286 11.49 14.31 5.81
N TYR A 287 12.39 14.28 6.79
CA TYR A 287 13.71 14.89 6.73
C TYR A 287 14.77 13.84 7.04
N SER A 288 15.88 13.87 6.31
CA SER A 288 17.07 13.10 6.67
C SER A 288 18.34 13.92 6.57
N PHE A 289 19.27 13.57 7.44
CA PHE A 289 20.58 14.17 7.56
C PHE A 289 21.64 13.09 7.38
N GLN A 290 22.65 13.40 6.57
CA GLN A 290 23.75 12.50 6.27
C GLN A 290 25.07 13.28 6.28
N THR A 291 26.09 12.79 6.99
CA THR A 291 27.44 13.37 6.96
C THR A 291 28.30 12.71 5.89
N ARG A 292 29.15 13.50 5.24
CA ARG A 292 30.22 13.04 4.33
C ARG A 292 31.59 13.53 4.79
N ASP A 293 31.75 13.74 6.10
CA ASP A 293 32.96 14.28 6.74
C ASP A 293 33.44 15.56 6.03
N GLU A 294 34.65 15.57 5.46
CA GLU A 294 35.31 16.74 4.85
C GLU A 294 34.61 17.26 3.59
N ILE A 295 33.77 16.44 2.95
CA ILE A 295 33.04 16.82 1.73
C ILE A 295 31.81 17.69 2.08
N GLY A 296 31.32 17.61 3.31
CA GLY A 296 30.13 18.35 3.78
C GLY A 296 28.97 17.43 4.16
N ASN A 297 27.79 18.02 4.35
CA ASN A 297 26.59 17.30 4.80
C ASN A 297 25.50 17.35 3.72
N ASP A 298 24.74 16.27 3.59
CA ASP A 298 23.55 16.23 2.75
C ASP A 298 22.31 16.49 3.62
N HIS A 299 21.49 17.45 3.19
CA HIS A 299 20.18 17.71 3.76
C HIS A 299 19.11 17.29 2.76
N ARG A 300 18.18 16.44 3.20
CA ARG A 300 17.16 15.86 2.33
C ARG A 300 15.78 16.05 2.92
N PHE A 301 14.87 16.57 2.10
CA PHE A 301 13.48 16.80 2.43
C PHE A 301 12.62 16.02 1.46
N SER A 302 11.58 15.35 1.95
CA SER A 302 10.58 14.74 1.10
C SER A 302 9.19 14.91 1.67
N TYR A 303 8.21 14.97 0.78
CA TYR A 303 6.80 15.00 1.09
C TYR A 303 6.10 13.90 0.30
N SER A 304 5.32 13.05 0.99
CA SER A 304 4.43 12.09 0.36
C SER A 304 2.99 12.50 0.63
N TYR A 305 2.20 12.69 -0.41
CA TYR A 305 0.77 12.88 -0.35
C TYR A 305 0.07 11.54 -0.45
N LEU A 306 -0.63 11.14 0.61
CA LEU A 306 -1.42 9.92 0.65
C LEU A 306 -2.85 10.24 0.24
N GLY A 307 -3.06 10.25 -1.08
CA GLY A 307 -4.30 10.61 -1.72
C GLY A 307 -5.33 9.48 -1.68
N GLY A 308 -6.03 9.34 -0.56
CA GLY A 308 -7.22 8.51 -0.52
C GLY A 308 -7.65 8.18 0.89
N ARG A 309 -8.93 8.43 1.19
CA ARG A 309 -9.60 7.64 2.23
C ARG A 309 -9.25 6.18 1.95
N PRO A 310 -8.91 5.38 2.97
CA PRO A 310 -8.85 3.95 2.76
C PRO A 310 -10.13 3.54 2.04
N PRO A 311 -10.13 2.53 1.16
CA PRO A 311 -11.38 1.78 1.01
C PRO A 311 -11.89 1.59 2.44
N ALA A 312 -13.17 1.91 2.73
CA ALA A 312 -13.75 1.33 3.94
C ALA A 312 -13.25 -0.11 3.92
N PRO A 313 -12.48 -0.54 4.96
CA PRO A 313 -11.67 -1.75 4.87
C PRO A 313 -12.55 -2.76 4.18
N ASP A 314 -12.04 -3.39 3.12
CA ASP A 314 -12.79 -4.46 2.48
C ASP A 314 -13.03 -5.50 3.58
N THR A 315 -14.16 -5.32 4.27
CA THR A 315 -14.63 -6.18 5.33
C THR A 315 -15.06 -7.49 4.72
N GLN A 316 -15.06 -7.61 3.38
CA GLN A 316 -15.23 -8.88 2.68
C GLN A 316 -13.89 -9.54 2.29
N GLY A 317 -12.74 -9.02 2.74
CA GLY A 317 -11.45 -9.43 2.21
C GLY A 317 -10.37 -9.88 3.19
N ILE A 318 -10.71 -10.46 4.36
CA ILE A 318 -9.92 -11.37 5.25
C ILE A 318 -10.45 -11.32 6.69
N PHE A 319 -11.04 -10.20 7.13
CA PHE A 319 -11.60 -10.06 8.48
C PHE A 319 -13.08 -10.49 8.60
N SER A 320 -13.79 -10.76 7.49
CA SER A 320 -15.09 -11.46 7.46
C SER A 320 -15.04 -12.90 8.01
N ARG A 321 -13.86 -13.41 8.36
CA ARG A 321 -13.72 -14.71 9.03
C ARG A 321 -13.36 -14.62 10.52
N TRP A 322 -13.08 -13.43 11.07
CA TRP A 322 -12.60 -13.28 12.47
C TRP A 322 -13.13 -12.07 13.26
N GLN A 323 -14.00 -11.21 12.70
CA GLN A 323 -14.70 -10.15 13.45
C GLN A 323 -16.22 -10.12 13.19
N LEU A 324 -16.87 -11.28 13.33
CA LEU A 324 -18.22 -11.33 13.86
C LEU A 324 -18.15 -10.88 15.34
N GLY A 325 -18.21 -9.58 15.55
CA GLY A 325 -18.13 -9.00 16.87
C GLY A 325 -18.16 -7.47 16.80
N LEU A 326 -19.36 -6.91 16.98
CA LEU A 326 -19.66 -5.53 17.38
C LEU A 326 -20.02 -4.50 16.27
N ARG A 327 -20.76 -4.91 15.24
CA ARG A 327 -22.02 -4.19 14.96
C ARG A 327 -23.10 -5.01 15.65
N SER A 328 -23.86 -4.40 16.56
CA SER A 328 -24.98 -5.09 17.19
C SER A 328 -26.06 -5.28 16.15
N GLN A 329 -25.99 -6.39 15.41
CA GLN A 329 -27.04 -6.76 14.47
C GLN A 329 -28.37 -6.75 15.23
N VAL A 330 -29.36 -6.09 14.64
CA VAL A 330 -30.65 -5.94 15.29
C VAL A 330 -31.37 -7.27 15.19
N LYS A 331 -31.60 -7.90 16.35
CA LYS A 331 -32.32 -9.17 16.42
C LYS A 331 -33.81 -8.95 16.13
N VAL A 332 -34.33 -9.57 15.09
CA VAL A 332 -35.72 -9.42 14.66
C VAL A 332 -36.37 -10.79 14.51
N ALA A 333 -37.63 -10.91 14.92
CA ALA A 333 -38.44 -12.09 14.64
C ALA A 333 -39.70 -11.70 13.86
N VAL A 334 -39.94 -12.39 12.74
CA VAL A 334 -41.15 -12.23 11.92
C VAL A 334 -42.17 -13.28 12.36
N LEU A 335 -43.34 -12.82 12.78
CA LEU A 335 -44.44 -13.68 13.19
C LEU A 335 -45.31 -14.08 11.99
N PRO A 336 -46.12 -15.15 12.10
CA PRO A 336 -47.10 -15.50 11.08
C PRO A 336 -48.05 -14.33 10.79
N PHE A 337 -48.37 -14.15 9.52
CA PHE A 337 -49.30 -13.11 9.10
C PHE A 337 -50.74 -13.56 9.40
N ILE A 338 -51.54 -12.70 10.01
CA ILE A 338 -52.90 -13.04 10.45
C ILE A 338 -53.92 -12.47 9.46
N ASN A 339 -54.80 -13.34 8.93
CA ASN A 339 -55.94 -12.92 8.12
C ASN A 339 -57.03 -12.33 9.03
N LEU A 340 -57.50 -11.12 8.70
CA LEU A 340 -58.59 -10.43 9.40
C LEU A 340 -59.91 -10.48 8.62
N SER A 341 -59.91 -11.07 7.43
CA SER A 341 -61.11 -11.16 6.58
C SER A 341 -62.13 -12.11 7.21
N PRO A 342 -63.45 -11.85 7.06
CA PRO A 342 -64.49 -12.78 7.52
C PRO A 342 -64.58 -14.06 6.68
N THR A 343 -63.74 -14.22 5.65
CA THR A 343 -63.70 -15.38 4.75
C THR A 343 -62.29 -15.98 4.68
N GLU A 344 -62.22 -17.31 4.56
CA GLU A 344 -60.97 -18.08 4.49
C GLU A 344 -60.29 -18.05 3.10
N LYS A 345 -60.85 -17.29 2.15
CA LYS A 345 -60.45 -17.24 0.73
C LYS A 345 -58.96 -16.91 0.50
N PHE A 346 -58.28 -16.37 1.50
CA PHE A 346 -56.90 -15.88 1.43
C PHE A 346 -55.97 -16.43 2.52
N ASP A 347 -56.34 -17.52 3.20
CA ASP A 347 -55.51 -18.09 4.28
C ASP A 347 -54.16 -18.64 3.80
N TRP A 348 -54.10 -19.06 2.52
CA TRP A 348 -52.87 -19.50 1.87
C TRP A 348 -51.77 -18.41 1.83
N LEU A 349 -52.14 -17.13 1.94
CA LEU A 349 -51.18 -16.02 1.98
C LEU A 349 -50.36 -16.01 3.26
N SER A 350 -50.90 -16.50 4.37
CA SER A 350 -50.27 -16.38 5.70
C SER A 350 -48.85 -16.94 5.76
N GLU A 351 -48.61 -18.08 5.11
CA GLU A 351 -47.32 -18.78 5.13
C GLU A 351 -46.43 -18.40 3.94
N GLY A 352 -46.99 -18.38 2.72
CA GLY A 352 -46.22 -18.08 1.51
C GLY A 352 -45.75 -16.62 1.42
N PHE A 353 -46.59 -15.67 1.85
CA PHE A 353 -46.21 -14.27 1.90
C PHE A 353 -45.14 -14.03 2.98
N ARG A 354 -45.26 -14.71 4.12
CA ARG A 354 -44.27 -14.66 5.22
C ARG A 354 -42.92 -15.14 4.76
N GLU A 355 -42.84 -16.22 3.99
CA GLU A 355 -41.56 -16.78 3.52
C GLU A 355 -40.82 -15.82 2.58
N ILE A 356 -41.53 -15.21 1.63
CA ILE A 356 -40.95 -14.22 0.71
C ILE A 356 -40.47 -12.99 1.48
N PHE A 357 -41.30 -12.50 2.40
CA PHE A 357 -40.99 -11.36 3.24
C PHE A 357 -39.80 -11.62 4.17
N PHE A 358 -39.76 -12.79 4.80
CA PHE A 358 -38.66 -13.25 5.64
C PHE A 358 -37.35 -13.36 4.85
N ARG A 359 -37.38 -13.99 3.67
CA ARG A 359 -36.18 -14.18 2.86
C ARG A 359 -35.58 -12.84 2.45
N ARG A 360 -36.43 -11.91 2.00
CA ARG A 360 -35.98 -10.57 1.60
C ARG A 360 -35.40 -9.78 2.79
N LEU A 361 -36.00 -9.85 3.98
CA LEU A 361 -35.46 -9.23 5.19
C LEU A 361 -34.13 -9.86 5.63
N SER A 362 -33.98 -11.18 5.46
CA SER A 362 -32.74 -11.88 5.83
C SER A 362 -31.55 -11.57 4.91
N GLU A 363 -31.79 -10.97 3.75
CA GLU A 363 -30.76 -10.52 2.81
C GLU A 363 -30.13 -9.16 3.23
N GLU A 364 -30.70 -8.48 4.24
CA GLU A 364 -30.19 -7.21 4.75
C GLU A 364 -29.14 -7.43 5.86
N ASP A 365 -27.92 -6.90 5.67
CA ASP A 365 -26.75 -7.14 6.53
C ASP A 365 -26.91 -6.63 7.99
N ASP A 366 -27.86 -5.71 8.22
CA ASP A 366 -28.08 -5.05 9.52
C ASP A 366 -28.96 -5.86 10.48
N PHE A 367 -29.66 -6.89 9.98
CA PHE A 367 -30.59 -7.72 10.75
C PHE A 367 -30.04 -9.11 11.06
N VAL A 368 -30.44 -9.65 12.21
CA VAL A 368 -30.30 -11.07 12.54
C VAL A 368 -31.66 -11.65 12.84
N MET A 369 -32.10 -12.58 12.00
CA MET A 369 -33.35 -13.31 12.21
C MET A 369 -33.19 -14.24 13.41
N THR A 370 -34.14 -14.18 14.35
CA THR A 370 -34.09 -14.96 15.58
C THR A 370 -35.48 -15.42 16.02
N GLU A 371 -35.55 -16.25 17.07
CA GLU A 371 -36.81 -16.65 17.69
C GLU A 371 -37.44 -15.47 18.46
N LYS A 372 -38.78 -15.47 18.57
CA LYS A 372 -39.56 -14.42 19.25
C LYS A 372 -39.01 -14.03 20.63
N LYS A 373 -38.50 -15.00 21.40
CA LYS A 373 -38.01 -14.80 22.77
C LYS A 373 -36.71 -13.98 22.85
N ASP A 374 -35.90 -14.00 21.79
CA ASP A 374 -34.56 -13.41 21.74
C ASP A 374 -34.50 -12.15 20.85
N ALA A 375 -35.63 -11.79 20.24
CA ALA A 375 -35.75 -10.65 19.35
C ALA A 375 -35.81 -9.33 20.13
N ARG A 376 -35.15 -8.31 19.59
CA ARG A 376 -35.29 -6.92 20.05
C ARG A 376 -36.55 -6.27 19.46
N TYR A 377 -36.86 -6.58 18.20
CA TYR A 377 -38.11 -6.16 17.57
C TYR A 377 -38.89 -7.35 17.02
N LEU A 378 -40.21 -7.31 17.19
CA LEU A 378 -41.14 -8.27 16.61
C LEU A 378 -41.84 -7.61 15.42
N ILE A 379 -41.88 -8.32 14.30
CA ILE A 379 -42.62 -7.91 13.11
C ILE A 379 -43.89 -8.75 13.03
N GLU A 380 -45.04 -8.10 13.22
CA GLU A 380 -46.36 -8.74 13.15
C GLU A 380 -47.10 -8.21 11.92
N GLY A 381 -47.37 -9.12 10.97
CA GLY A 381 -48.14 -8.81 9.78
C GLY A 381 -49.61 -9.17 9.92
N ARG A 382 -50.50 -8.34 9.39
CA ARG A 382 -51.94 -8.59 9.28
C ARG A 382 -52.39 -8.24 7.89
N TYR A 383 -53.38 -8.97 7.37
CA TYR A 383 -53.93 -8.67 6.05
C TYR A 383 -55.44 -8.89 6.00
N SER A 384 -56.09 -8.17 5.09
CA SER A 384 -57.53 -8.29 4.85
C SER A 384 -57.82 -8.05 3.37
N ALA A 385 -58.74 -8.83 2.80
CA ALA A 385 -59.25 -8.57 1.46
C ALA A 385 -60.09 -7.28 1.46
N ILE A 386 -59.88 -6.45 0.43
CA ILE A 386 -60.67 -5.26 0.15
C ILE A 386 -61.15 -5.38 -1.30
N GLY A 387 -62.43 -5.69 -1.51
CA GLY A 387 -62.97 -5.99 -2.85
C GLY A 387 -62.56 -7.36 -3.38
N GLU A 388 -62.62 -7.56 -4.70
CA GLU A 388 -62.38 -8.88 -5.31
C GLU A 388 -60.91 -9.18 -5.59
N GLU A 389 -60.06 -8.17 -5.84
CA GLU A 389 -58.69 -8.35 -6.34
C GLU A 389 -57.60 -7.60 -5.56
N SER A 390 -57.98 -6.83 -4.54
CA SER A 390 -57.05 -6.05 -3.70
C SER A 390 -56.98 -6.55 -2.27
N ILE A 391 -55.77 -6.55 -1.70
CA ILE A 391 -55.47 -7.02 -0.35
C ILE A 391 -54.76 -5.89 0.39
N TRP A 392 -55.30 -5.48 1.52
CA TRP A 392 -54.60 -4.57 2.43
C TRP A 392 -53.72 -5.38 3.37
N ILE A 393 -52.51 -4.88 3.61
CA ILE A 393 -51.53 -5.46 4.51
C ILE A 393 -51.01 -4.38 5.46
N GLY A 394 -51.10 -4.66 6.76
CA GLY A 394 -50.52 -3.84 7.81
C GLY A 394 -49.43 -4.61 8.56
N VAL A 395 -48.26 -4.00 8.74
CA VAL A 395 -47.11 -4.57 9.44
C VAL A 395 -46.77 -3.68 10.63
N LYS A 396 -46.80 -4.26 11.83
CA LYS A 396 -46.41 -3.60 13.08
C LYS A 396 -44.98 -3.98 13.45
N ILE A 397 -44.16 -2.98 13.76
CA ILE A 397 -42.84 -3.15 14.36
C ILE A 397 -42.99 -2.86 15.86
N ILE A 398 -42.75 -3.88 16.69
CA ILE A 398 -42.96 -3.80 18.13
C ILE A 398 -41.62 -3.96 18.84
N ASP A 399 -41.27 -3.04 19.74
CA ASP A 399 -40.13 -3.23 20.64
C ASP A 399 -40.47 -4.34 21.64
N ALA A 400 -39.74 -5.44 21.60
CA ALA A 400 -40.03 -6.62 22.41
C ALA A 400 -39.80 -6.37 23.91
N LYS A 401 -38.91 -5.45 24.27
CA LYS A 401 -38.56 -5.13 25.66
C LYS A 401 -39.63 -4.27 26.33
N ASN A 402 -40.12 -3.28 25.60
CA ASN A 402 -41.10 -2.32 26.14
C ASN A 402 -42.56 -2.63 25.74
N ARG A 403 -42.76 -3.58 24.80
CA ARG A 403 -44.06 -3.97 24.21
C ARG A 403 -44.82 -2.82 23.57
N THR A 404 -44.10 -1.81 23.10
CA THR A 404 -44.67 -0.65 22.42
C THR A 404 -44.55 -0.81 20.91
N VAL A 405 -45.60 -0.45 20.18
CA VAL A 405 -45.52 -0.33 18.72
C VAL A 405 -44.63 0.88 18.43
N VAL A 406 -43.52 0.63 17.75
CA VAL A 406 -42.55 1.68 17.42
C VAL A 406 -42.88 2.31 16.07
N GLU A 407 -43.36 1.49 15.14
CA GLU A 407 -43.71 1.95 13.80
C GLU A 407 -44.77 1.03 13.19
N PHE A 408 -45.58 1.58 12.28
CA PHE A 408 -46.59 0.85 11.53
C PHE A 408 -46.46 1.16 10.04
N VAL A 409 -46.50 0.11 9.22
CA VAL A 409 -46.41 0.21 7.77
C VAL A 409 -47.62 -0.46 7.18
N GLU A 410 -48.37 0.25 6.36
CA GLU A 410 -49.48 -0.33 5.62
C GLU A 410 -49.30 -0.16 4.13
N ASN A 411 -49.81 -1.12 3.37
CA ASN A 411 -49.83 -1.08 1.92
C ASN A 411 -51.02 -1.86 1.38
N THR A 412 -51.61 -1.40 0.27
CA THR A 412 -52.66 -2.13 -0.44
C THR A 412 -52.08 -2.66 -1.74
N ILE A 413 -52.16 -3.96 -1.92
CA ILE A 413 -51.51 -4.67 -3.01
C ILE A 413 -52.56 -5.38 -3.87
N LEU A 414 -52.33 -5.45 -5.18
CA LEU A 414 -53.14 -6.25 -6.10
C LEU A 414 -52.68 -7.71 -6.05
N GLN A 415 -53.62 -8.64 -6.17
CA GLN A 415 -53.31 -10.07 -6.14
C GLN A 415 -52.32 -10.49 -7.26
N SER A 416 -52.34 -9.81 -8.41
CA SER A 416 -51.43 -10.06 -9.53
C SER A 416 -49.96 -9.78 -9.20
N ASP A 417 -49.69 -8.85 -8.28
CA ASP A 417 -48.35 -8.29 -8.05
C ASP A 417 -47.75 -8.72 -6.70
N LEU A 418 -48.33 -9.76 -6.10
CA LEU A 418 -48.10 -10.16 -4.72
C LEU A 418 -46.61 -10.37 -4.36
N ILE A 419 -45.84 -10.98 -5.26
CA ILE A 419 -44.42 -11.30 -5.02
C ILE A 419 -43.57 -10.04 -4.98
N GLU A 420 -43.76 -9.14 -5.95
CA GLU A 420 -43.01 -7.90 -6.04
C GLU A 420 -43.41 -6.93 -4.93
N ALA A 421 -44.71 -6.84 -4.65
CA ALA A 421 -45.24 -6.03 -3.55
C ALA A 421 -44.75 -6.54 -2.18
N SER A 422 -44.63 -7.87 -1.99
CA SER A 422 -44.06 -8.47 -0.77
C SER A 422 -42.60 -8.07 -0.54
N ARG A 423 -41.77 -8.11 -1.60
CA ARG A 423 -40.35 -7.69 -1.51
C ARG A 423 -40.20 -6.20 -1.22
N ASN A 424 -41.02 -5.38 -1.85
CA ASN A 424 -41.01 -3.93 -1.65
C ASN A 424 -41.50 -3.56 -0.24
N LEU A 425 -42.52 -4.26 0.27
CA LEU A 425 -42.99 -4.11 1.65
C LEU A 425 -41.89 -4.54 2.65
N ALA A 426 -41.19 -5.64 2.40
CA ALA A 426 -40.08 -6.10 3.24
C ALA A 426 -38.95 -5.06 3.32
N ALA A 427 -38.56 -4.47 2.19
CA ALA A 427 -37.58 -3.38 2.15
C ALA A 427 -38.06 -2.14 2.92
N THR A 428 -39.33 -1.76 2.73
CA THR A 428 -39.92 -0.60 3.43
C THR A 428 -39.98 -0.82 4.94
N VAL A 429 -40.31 -2.04 5.39
CA VAL A 429 -40.31 -2.40 6.80
C VAL A 429 -38.90 -2.42 7.36
N ALA A 430 -37.93 -2.95 6.61
CA ALA A 430 -36.52 -2.96 6.97
C ALA A 430 -35.98 -1.55 7.24
N ASP A 431 -36.36 -0.55 6.44
CA ASP A 431 -35.92 0.84 6.61
C ASP A 431 -36.55 1.52 7.84
N LYS A 432 -37.66 0.98 8.33
CA LYS A 432 -38.43 1.52 9.44
C LYS A 432 -38.13 0.87 10.80
N VAL A 433 -37.31 -0.19 10.85
CA VAL A 433 -36.89 -0.80 12.12
C VAL A 433 -35.81 0.07 12.79
N PRO A 434 -36.02 0.54 14.04
CA PRO A 434 -35.08 1.45 14.67
C PRO A 434 -33.75 0.79 15.06
N GLY A 435 -32.64 1.47 14.81
CA GLY A 435 -31.29 0.99 15.13
C GLY A 435 -30.68 0.10 14.06
N ARG A 436 -31.28 0.07 12.88
CA ARG A 436 -30.56 -0.15 11.63
C ARG A 436 -29.49 0.92 11.43
#